data_AF-A0A520B5A1-F1
#
_entry.id   AF-A0A520B5A1-F1
#
_cell.length_a   1.000
_cell.length_b   1.000
_cell.length_c   1.000
_cell.angle_alpha   90.00
_cell.angle_beta   90.00
_cell.angle_gamma   90.00
#
_symmetry.space_group_name_H-M   'P 1'
#
loop_
_entity.id
_entity.type
_entity.pdbx_description
1 polymer ?
#
loop_
_entity_poly.entity_id
_entity_poly.type
_entity_poly.pdbx_seq_one_letter_code
_entity_poly.pdbx_strand_id
1 'polypeptide(L)' 'MSSDSSSAVYHGTTIISVRRQTPAGWQVAIGGDGQVTLGNTVVKASARKVRKL' A
#
# COMPACT_ATOMS: atom_id res chain seq x y z
N MET A 1 -10.99 -11.20 32.75
CA MET A 1 -10.07 -10.28 32.06
C MET A 1 -9.46 -11.04 30.91
N SER A 2 -10.13 -11.04 29.77
CA SER A 2 -9.59 -11.58 28.53
C SER A 2 -8.55 -10.60 28.02
N SER A 3 -7.28 -10.91 28.22
CA SER A 3 -6.16 -10.21 27.61
C SER A 3 -6.17 -10.52 26.11
N ASP A 4 -6.96 -9.76 25.36
CA ASP A 4 -6.91 -9.77 23.91
C ASP A 4 -5.59 -9.13 23.49
N SER A 5 -4.58 -9.97 23.23
CA SER A 5 -3.31 -9.53 22.66
C SER A 5 -3.54 -9.19 21.19
N SER A 6 -4.22 -8.08 20.95
CA SER A 6 -4.37 -7.47 19.63
C SER A 6 -2.96 -7.10 19.14
N SER A 7 -2.36 -7.99 18.36
CA SER A 7 -1.16 -7.69 17.59
C SER A 7 -1.37 -6.38 16.84
N ALA A 8 -0.45 -5.45 16.94
CA ALA A 8 -0.46 -4.19 16.20
C ALA A 8 -0.71 -4.44 14.70
N VAL A 9 -1.96 -4.24 14.25
CA VAL A 9 -2.31 -4.39 12.83
C VAL A 9 -1.86 -3.13 12.11
N TYR A 10 -0.85 -3.27 11.26
CA TYR A 10 -0.48 -2.21 10.32
C TYR A 10 -1.54 -2.13 9.23
N HIS A 11 -2.19 -0.97 9.08
CA HIS A 11 -3.04 -0.72 7.93
C HIS A 11 -2.19 -0.14 6.80
N GLY A 12 -2.04 -0.92 5.73
CA GLY A 12 -1.41 -0.45 4.49
C GLY A 12 -2.36 0.49 3.74
N THR A 13 -1.84 1.63 3.28
CA THR A 13 -2.63 2.62 2.54
C THR A 13 -2.62 2.35 1.02
N THR A 14 -3.41 3.13 0.27
CA THR A 14 -3.92 2.91 -1.09
C THR A 14 -2.89 2.50 -2.17
N ILE A 15 -3.23 1.45 -2.93
CA ILE A 15 -2.58 1.06 -4.20
C ILE A 15 -3.58 1.23 -5.35
N ILE A 16 -3.14 1.83 -6.46
CA ILE A 16 -3.93 1.96 -7.69
C ILE A 16 -3.18 1.34 -8.87
N SER A 17 -3.95 0.89 -9.87
CA SER A 17 -3.39 0.43 -11.15
C SER A 17 -4.26 0.91 -12.31
N VAL A 18 -3.61 1.28 -13.40
CA VAL A 18 -4.26 1.62 -14.67
C VAL A 18 -3.66 0.75 -15.76
N ARG A 19 -4.53 0.13 -16.55
CA ARG A 19 -4.17 -0.62 -17.75
C ARG A 19 -4.66 0.13 -18.98
N ARG A 20 -3.77 0.36 -19.94
CA ARG A 20 -4.06 1.12 -21.16
C ARG A 20 -3.50 0.41 -22.38
N GLN A 21 -4.27 0.40 -23.47
CA GLN A 21 -3.76 0.04 -24.79
C GLN A 21 -3.00 1.24 -25.37
N THR A 22 -1.75 1.02 -25.78
CA THR A 22 -0.89 1.97 -26.49
C THR A 22 -0.57 1.43 -27.88
N PRO A 23 0.02 2.22 -28.79
CA PRO A 23 0.47 1.73 -30.10
C PRO A 23 1.45 0.55 -30.01
N ALA A 24 2.15 0.40 -28.88
CA ALA A 24 3.07 -0.70 -28.61
C ALA A 24 2.42 -1.91 -27.91
N GLY A 25 1.10 -1.89 -27.70
CA GLY A 25 0.36 -2.94 -27.00
C GLY A 25 -0.18 -2.51 -25.63
N TRP A 26 -0.57 -3.47 -24.80
CA TRP A 26 -1.10 -3.20 -23.46
C TRP A 26 0.02 -2.83 -22.49
N GLN A 27 -0.14 -1.72 -21.78
CA GLN A 27 0.77 -1.27 -20.73
C GLN A 27 0.02 -1.11 -19.40
N VAL A 28 0.75 -1.28 -18.30
CA VAL A 28 0.24 -1.16 -16.94
C VAL A 28 1.09 -0.17 -16.16
N ALA A 29 0.44 0.80 -15.53
CA ALA A 29 1.02 1.63 -14.47
C ALA A 29 0.47 1.17 -13.12
N ILE A 30 1.34 1.10 -12.12
CA ILE A 30 0.99 0.76 -10.74
C ILE A 30 1.68 1.75 -9.82
N GLY A 31 0.96 2.21 -8.80
CA GLY A 31 1.47 3.15 -7.82
C GLY A 31 0.70 3.04 -6.52
N GLY A 32 1.29 3.55 -5.46
CA GLY A 32 0.64 3.68 -4.17
C GLY A 32 1.26 4.83 -3.41
N ASP A 33 0.58 5.26 -2.35
CA ASP A 33 1.11 6.27 -1.45
C ASP A 33 2.11 5.67 -0.44
N GLY A 34 2.87 6.54 0.23
CA GLY A 34 3.95 6.13 1.12
C GLY A 34 3.55 5.91 2.59
N GLN A 35 2.28 6.10 2.93
CA GLN A 35 1.84 6.09 4.34
C GLN A 35 1.77 4.66 4.92
N VAL A 36 2.13 4.55 6.19
CA VAL A 36 1.88 3.41 7.06
C VAL A 36 1.34 3.96 8.37
N THR A 37 0.24 3.39 8.87
CA THR A 37 -0.34 3.79 10.15
C THR A 37 -0.30 2.66 11.17
N LEU A 38 -0.26 3.05 12.44
CA LEU A 38 -0.57 2.21 13.59
C LEU A 38 -1.75 2.86 14.32
N GLY A 39 -2.94 2.27 14.21
CA GLY A 39 -4.18 2.97 14.58
C GLY A 39 -4.34 4.27 13.79
N ASN A 40 -4.54 5.39 14.50
CA ASN A 40 -4.73 6.71 13.89
C ASN A 40 -3.43 7.49 13.65
N THR A 41 -2.28 6.92 14.02
CA THR A 41 -0.98 7.61 13.92
C THR A 41 -0.21 7.16 12.67
N VAL A 42 0.30 8.12 11.90
CA VAL A 42 1.22 7.87 10.79
C VAL A 42 2.61 7.57 11.35
N VAL A 43 3.13 6.36 11.08
CA VAL A 43 4.44 5.90 11.57
C VAL A 43 5.53 5.96 10.49
N LYS A 44 5.15 6.03 9.21
CA LYS A 44 6.07 6.18 8.08
C LYS A 44 5.36 6.83 6.90
N ALA A 45 5.98 7.84 6.29
CA ALA A 45 5.42 8.56 5.14
C ALA A 45 6.00 8.11 3.78
N SER A 46 7.07 7.31 3.76
CA SER A 46 7.86 6.99 2.56
C SER A 46 7.99 5.48 2.26
N ALA A 47 6.99 4.68 2.62
CA ALA A 47 6.99 3.25 2.34
C ALA A 47 6.96 2.98 0.82
N ARG A 48 7.78 2.02 0.36
CA ARG A 48 7.72 1.49 -1.00
C ARG A 48 6.91 0.20 -1.00
N LYS A 49 5.70 0.25 -1.56
CA LYS A 49 4.74 -0.86 -1.55
C LYS A 49 4.64 -1.59 -2.90
N VAL A 50 5.19 -0.99 -3.95
CA VAL A 50 5.34 -1.63 -5.25
C VAL A 50 6.77 -2.12 -5.35
N ARG A 51 6.94 -3.43 -5.54
CA ARG A 51 8.24 -4.08 -5.74
C ARG A 51 8.19 -4.88 -7.04
N LYS A 52 9.23 -4.75 -7.86
CA LYS A 52 9.47 -5.68 -8.98
C LYS A 52 9.87 -7.03 -8.39
N LEU A 53 9.16 -8.08 -8.80
CA LEU A 53 9.47 -9.46 -8.41
C LEU A 53 10.65 -9.98 -9.22
#